data_AF-A0A923QBF8-F1
#
_entry.id   AF-A0A923QBF8-F1
#
_cell.length_a   1.000
_cell.length_b   1.000
_cell.length_c   1.000
_cell.angle_alpha   90.00
_cell.angle_beta   90.00
_cell.angle_gamma   90.00
#
_symmetry.space_group_name_H-M   'P 1'
#
loop_
_entity.id
_entity.type
_entity.pdbx_description
1 polymer ?
#
loop_
_entity_poly.entity_id
_entity_poly.type
_entity_poly.pdbx_seq_one_letter_code
_entity_poly.pdbx_strand_id
1 'polypeptide(L)' 'MSRTGLTKMTKIEVVIPGADTAAVRDLISAAGATGYTTVSGVSGLGHHGYHQGRLLFND' A
#
# COMPACT_ATOMS: atom_id res chain seq x y z
N MET A 1 -24.20 1.05 6.67
CA MET A 1 -24.72 -0.01 7.56
C MET A 1 -23.55 -0.64 8.32
N SER A 2 -23.63 -0.71 9.65
CA SER A 2 -22.71 -1.51 10.46
C SER A 2 -23.17 -2.97 10.41
N ARG A 3 -22.28 -3.92 10.11
CA ARG A 3 -22.60 -5.35 10.24
C ARG A 3 -22.64 -5.72 11.71
N THR A 4 -23.72 -6.34 12.17
CA THR A 4 -23.90 -6.75 13.57
C THR A 4 -22.83 -7.78 13.97
N GLY A 5 -22.20 -7.60 15.13
CA GLY A 5 -21.19 -8.52 15.67
C GLY A 5 -19.76 -8.35 15.14
N LEU A 6 -19.49 -7.34 14.31
CA LEU A 6 -18.14 -7.01 13.84
C LEU A 6 -17.68 -5.65 14.37
N THR A 7 -16.43 -5.57 14.82
CA THR A 7 -15.80 -4.29 15.17
C THR A 7 -15.57 -3.46 13.91
N LYS A 8 -15.98 -2.20 13.93
CA LYS A 8 -15.74 -1.26 12.83
C LYS A 8 -14.25 -0.89 12.79
N MET A 9 -13.65 -1.01 11.62
CA MET A 9 -12.24 -0.66 11.36
C MET A 9 -12.14 0.25 10.12
N THR A 10 -11.04 0.98 10.00
CA THR A 10 -10.71 1.80 8.84
C THR A 10 -9.59 1.14 8.05
N LYS A 11 -9.80 0.93 6.74
CA LYS A 11 -8.72 0.51 5.83
C LYS A 11 -8.01 1.76 5.32
N ILE A 12 -6.69 1.79 5.43
CA ILE A 12 -5.82 2.82 4.85
C ILE A 12 -5.06 2.19 3.70
N GLU A 13 -5.11 2.80 2.52
CA GLU A 13 -4.36 2.39 1.34
C GLU A 13 -3.37 3.49 0.99
N VAL A 14 -2.09 3.13 0.88
CA VAL A 14 -0.99 4.05 0.61
C VAL A 14 -0.30 3.60 -0.67
N VAL A 15 -0.23 4.47 -1.67
CA VAL A 15 0.46 4.23 -2.93
C VAL A 15 1.65 5.18 -3.02
N ILE A 16 2.85 4.61 -3.08
CA ILE A 16 4.12 5.33 -3.07
C ILE A 16 5.12 4.69 -4.04
N PRO A 17 6.18 5.41 -4.43
CA PRO A 17 7.35 4.80 -5.08
C PRO A 17 7.96 3.71 -4.20
N GLY A 18 8.43 2.63 -4.83
CA GLY A 18 9.02 1.49 -4.09
C GLY A 18 10.23 1.86 -3.23
N ALA A 19 10.99 2.91 -3.60
CA ALA A 19 12.15 3.40 -2.86
C ALA A 19 11.79 3.89 -1.44
N ASP A 20 10.58 4.40 -1.24
CA ASP A 20 10.14 4.98 0.04
C ASP A 20 9.52 3.94 0.99
N THR A 21 9.49 2.67 0.58
CA THR A 21 8.81 1.59 1.32
C THR A 21 9.32 1.46 2.76
N ALA A 22 10.64 1.60 2.99
CA ALA A 22 11.21 1.48 4.34
C ALA A 22 10.68 2.57 5.28
N ALA A 23 10.73 3.84 4.84
CA ALA A 23 10.27 4.97 5.63
C ALA A 23 8.77 4.88 5.97
N VAL A 24 7.94 4.44 5.00
CA VAL A 24 6.50 4.26 5.23
C VAL A 24 6.21 3.11 6.19
N ARG A 25 6.98 2.00 6.14
CA ARG A 25 6.84 0.89 7.10
C ARG A 25 7.13 1.34 8.52
N ASP A 26 8.21 2.10 8.71
CA ASP A 26 8.57 2.65 10.02
C ASP A 26 7.47 3.57 10.56
N LEU A 27 6.89 4.42 9.71
CA LEU A 27 5.78 5.29 10.10
C LEU A 27 4.52 4.51 10.49
N ILE A 28 4.15 3.48 9.72
CA ILE A 28 3.00 2.62 10.02
C ILE A 28 3.17 1.95 11.40
N SER A 29 4.36 1.40 11.66
CA SER A 29 4.68 0.80 12.96
C SER A 29 4.69 1.83 14.09
N ALA A 30 5.28 3.00 13.88
CA ALA A 30 5.32 4.08 14.87
C ALA A 30 3.92 4.64 15.20
N ALA A 31 2.99 4.62 14.23
CA ALA A 31 1.59 5.00 14.43
C ALA A 31 0.77 3.96 15.22
N GLY A 32 1.38 2.84 15.61
CA GLY A 32 0.73 1.79 16.40
C GLY A 32 -0.08 0.78 15.57
N ALA A 33 0.08 0.76 14.24
CA ALA A 33 -0.54 -0.27 13.42
C ALA A 33 0.15 -1.62 13.70
N THR A 34 -0.66 -2.65 13.94
CA THR A 34 -0.17 -3.99 14.31
C THR A 34 0.12 -4.88 13.10
N GLY A 35 -0.24 -4.45 11.88
CA GLY A 35 0.03 -5.18 10.66
C GLY A 35 -0.29 -4.37 9.41
N TYR A 36 0.32 -4.76 8.30
CA TYR A 36 0.06 -4.21 6.96
C TYR A 36 0.34 -5.28 5.90
N THR A 37 -0.18 -5.07 4.70
CA THR A 37 0.10 -5.89 3.51
C THR A 37 0.74 -5.01 2.45
N THR A 38 1.83 -5.47 1.83
CA THR A 38 2.47 -4.78 0.70
C THR A 38 2.06 -5.43 -0.61
N VAL A 39 1.65 -4.61 -1.59
CA VAL A 39 1.41 -5.03 -2.98
C VAL A 39 2.45 -4.34 -3.86
N SER A 40 3.34 -5.13 -4.48
CA SER A 40 4.43 -4.64 -5.33
C SER A 40 4.13 -4.84 -6.82
N GLY A 41 4.86 -4.12 -7.68
CA GLY A 41 4.72 -4.27 -9.14
C GLY A 41 3.42 -3.69 -9.69
N VAL A 42 2.84 -2.71 -8.99
CA VAL A 42 1.66 -1.98 -9.47
C VAL A 42 2.05 -0.95 -10.52
N SER A 43 1.18 -0.78 -11.51
CA SER A 43 1.27 0.29 -12.50
C SER A 43 0.20 1.35 -12.22
N GLY A 44 0.47 2.60 -12.56
CA GLY A 44 -0.45 3.71 -12.35
C GLY A 44 -0.12 4.95 -13.19
N LEU A 45 -1.08 5.86 -13.27
CA LEU A 45 -0.93 7.18 -13.90
C LEU A 45 -1.06 8.24 -12.81
N GLY A 46 0.03 8.95 -12.54
CA GLY A 46 0.05 10.06 -11.60
C GLY A 46 0.14 11.41 -12.34
N HIS A 47 0.20 12.49 -11.57
CA HIS A 47 0.41 13.84 -12.11
C HIS A 47 1.71 13.96 -12.93
N HIS A 48 2.71 13.13 -12.62
CA HIS A 48 4.02 13.10 -13.30
C HIS A 48 4.10 12.02 -14.40
N GLY A 49 2.97 11.46 -14.84
CA GLY A 49 2.91 10.48 -15.91
C GLY A 49 2.81 9.03 -15.43
N TYR A 50 3.18 8.11 -16.32
CA TYR A 50 3.04 6.68 -16.09
C TYR A 50 4.16 6.12 -15.21
N HIS A 51 3.76 5.32 -14.23
CA HIS A 51 4.64 4.45 -13.46
C HIS A 51 4.27 3.01 -13.81
N GLN A 52 5.22 2.24 -14.32
CA GLN A 52 4.97 0.84 -14.65
C GLN A 52 5.64 -0.08 -13.64
N GLY A 53 4.85 -0.98 -13.07
CA GLY A 53 5.37 -2.12 -12.36
C GLY A 53 6.16 -3.01 -13.31
N ARG A 54 7.18 -3.68 -12.77
CA ARG A 54 7.97 -4.63 -13.57
C ARG A 54 7.06 -5.73 -14.09
N LEU A 55 6.92 -5.81 -15.41
CA LEU A 55 6.27 -6.92 -16.06
C LEU A 55 7.16 -8.15 -15.85
N LEU A 56 6.61 -9.19 -15.20
CA LEU A 56 7.21 -10.51 -15.13
C LEU A 56 7.10 -11.14 -16.52
N PHE A 57 7.90 -10.64 -17.47
CA PHE A 57 8.16 -11.43 -18.66
C PHE A 57 9.03 -12.60 -18.21
N ASN A 58 8.51 -13.80 -18.42
CA ASN A 58 9.21 -15.04 -18.20
C ASN A 58 10.40 -15.07 -19.18
N ASP A 59 11.63 -15.09 -18.66
CA ASP A 59 12.79 -15.59 -19.41
C ASP A 59 12.64 -17.10 -19.62
#